data_AF-A0AAD7IVJ5-F1
#
_entry.id   AF-A0AAD7IVJ5-F1
#
_cell.length_a   1.000
_cell.length_b   1.000
_cell.length_c   1.000
_cell.angle_alpha   90.00
_cell.angle_beta   90.00
_cell.angle_gamma   90.00
#
_symmetry.space_group_name_H-M   'P 1'
#
loop_
_entity.id
_entity.type
_entity.pdbx_description
1 polymer ?
#
loop_
_entity_poly.entity_id
_entity_poly.type
_entity_poly.pdbx_seq_one_letter_code
_entity_poly.pdbx_strand_id
1 'polypeptide(L)'
;MFFTGSKKQPDAPLVEKPWPGITHHDTPTVEKYLRRSGAKGGGSRSLFKMAMNKFSKPFRALGKTRRKEVEDTQFHELKWKNDHGNLRVFSANCEKIVQTRRPQPVPCPPCSTVLSSKAFKKTLNKPPKASKNAIYTNKRYQNRVIGEIYARTIGLQAIIEEPNAKNTPYVRYAQGALEGKYDNQVFNGLVEAMVTKIDREERGVGMQNFKYALAYDEFCNVLRISSPAAYRAFQEQLPGNFR
;
A
#
# COMPACT_ATOMS: atom_id res chain seq x y z
N MET A 1 -16.82 62.71 -22.27
CA MET A 1 -17.02 61.51 -21.44
C MET A 1 -17.28 60.33 -22.37
N PHE A 2 -16.28 59.49 -22.64
CA PHE A 2 -16.47 58.28 -23.43
C PHE A 2 -16.73 57.11 -22.48
N PHE A 3 -17.96 56.61 -22.48
CA PHE A 3 -18.30 55.36 -21.82
C PHE A 3 -17.67 54.21 -22.62
N THR A 4 -16.60 53.62 -22.07
CA THR A 4 -16.05 52.37 -22.59
C THR A 4 -17.00 51.24 -22.20
N GLY A 5 -17.92 50.91 -23.11
CA GLY A 5 -18.72 49.70 -23.03
C GLY A 5 -17.79 48.49 -23.06
N SER A 6 -17.56 47.87 -21.92
CA SER A 6 -16.85 46.60 -21.82
C SER A 6 -17.69 45.53 -22.53
N LYS A 7 -17.30 45.20 -23.78
CA LYS A 7 -17.90 44.11 -24.53
C LYS A 7 -17.64 42.81 -23.76
N LYS A 8 -18.68 42.25 -23.14
CA LYS A 8 -18.63 40.90 -22.57
C LYS A 8 -18.26 39.93 -23.69
N GLN A 9 -17.10 39.30 -23.56
CA GLN A 9 -16.67 38.20 -24.42
C GLN A 9 -17.76 37.11 -24.39
N PRO A 10 -18.14 36.52 -25.53
CA PRO A 10 -19.14 35.46 -25.55
C PRO A 10 -18.64 34.29 -24.69
N ASP A 11 -19.50 33.84 -23.78
CA ASP A 11 -19.20 32.67 -22.95
C ASP A 11 -18.89 31.47 -23.85
N ALA A 12 -17.83 30.72 -23.52
CA ALA A 12 -17.50 29.49 -24.21
C ALA A 12 -18.72 28.54 -24.25
N PRO A 13 -18.91 27.75 -25.33
CA PRO A 13 -20.03 26.83 -25.44
C PRO A 13 -20.00 25.80 -24.30
N LEU A 14 -21.17 25.36 -23.86
CA LEU A 14 -21.28 24.23 -22.93
C LEU A 14 -20.87 22.97 -23.68
N VAL A 15 -19.88 22.25 -23.14
CA VAL A 15 -19.42 20.99 -23.70
C VAL A 15 -19.65 19.89 -22.66
N GLU A 16 -20.14 18.74 -23.12
CA GLU A 16 -20.25 17.54 -22.30
C GLU A 16 -18.87 16.91 -22.11
N LYS A 17 -18.49 16.69 -20.86
CA LYS A 17 -17.22 16.05 -20.51
C LYS A 17 -17.42 15.01 -19.41
N PRO A 18 -16.59 13.96 -19.37
CA PRO A 18 -16.59 13.04 -18.25
C PRO A 18 -16.16 13.77 -16.97
N TRP A 19 -16.88 13.53 -15.88
CA TRP A 19 -16.52 14.02 -14.55
C TRP A 19 -15.34 13.18 -14.01
N PRO A 20 -14.18 13.80 -13.74
CA PRO A 20 -12.99 13.06 -13.30
C PRO A 20 -13.08 12.45 -11.90
N GLY A 21 -14.10 12.80 -11.09
CA GLY A 21 -14.16 12.44 -9.68
C GLY A 21 -13.66 13.57 -8.78
N ILE A 22 -13.95 13.48 -7.48
CA ILE A 22 -13.35 14.37 -6.47
C ILE A 22 -11.87 14.01 -6.36
N THR A 23 -11.00 14.95 -6.70
CA THR A 23 -9.54 14.76 -6.79
C THR A 23 -8.79 15.74 -5.88
N HIS A 24 -7.46 15.71 -5.93
CA HIS A 24 -6.59 16.67 -5.24
C HIS A 24 -6.96 18.12 -5.56
N HIS A 25 -7.40 18.41 -6.79
CA HIS A 25 -7.81 19.75 -7.20
C HIS A 25 -9.04 20.27 -6.44
N ASP A 26 -9.95 19.38 -6.06
CA ASP A 26 -11.16 19.74 -5.29
C ASP A 26 -10.87 19.80 -3.79
N THR A 27 -10.05 18.87 -3.29
CA THR A 27 -9.59 18.88 -1.90
C THR A 27 -8.26 18.13 -1.75
N PRO A 28 -7.17 18.80 -1.34
CA PRO A 28 -5.84 18.17 -1.22
C PRO A 28 -5.80 16.97 -0.28
N THR A 29 -6.74 16.90 0.67
CA THR A 29 -6.81 15.83 1.67
C THR A 29 -7.39 14.51 1.15
N VAL A 30 -7.94 14.48 -0.07
CA VAL A 30 -8.54 13.25 -0.64
C VAL A 30 -7.49 12.17 -0.88
N GLU A 31 -6.30 12.51 -1.37
CA GLU A 31 -5.24 11.53 -1.58
C GLU A 31 -4.77 10.93 -0.26
N LYS A 32 -4.58 11.77 0.76
CA LYS A 32 -4.22 11.32 2.10
C LYS A 32 -5.26 10.37 2.67
N TYR A 33 -6.55 10.62 2.40
CA TYR A 33 -7.63 9.71 2.77
C TYR A 33 -7.53 8.36 2.04
N LEU A 34 -7.35 8.36 0.74
CA LEU A 34 -7.32 7.14 -0.07
C LEU A 34 -6.10 6.28 0.26
N ARG A 35 -4.92 6.90 0.41
CA ARG A 35 -3.67 6.19 0.75
C ARG A 35 -3.70 5.50 2.12
N ARG A 36 -4.50 5.99 3.07
CA ARG A 36 -4.56 5.39 4.44
C ARG A 36 -5.76 4.49 4.70
N SER A 37 -6.74 4.45 3.81
CA SER A 37 -8.01 3.76 4.05
C SER A 37 -8.35 2.82 2.91
N GLY A 38 -8.16 1.51 3.08
CA GLY A 38 -8.58 0.51 2.08
C GLY A 38 -10.10 0.27 1.99
N ALA A 39 -10.93 1.10 2.64
CA ALA A 39 -12.38 1.02 2.47
C ALA A 39 -12.79 1.36 1.02
N LYS A 40 -13.80 0.65 0.50
CA LYS A 40 -14.37 0.88 -0.85
C LYS A 40 -15.20 2.16 -0.96
N GLY A 41 -15.49 2.83 0.16
CA GLY A 41 -16.33 4.02 0.22
C GLY A 41 -16.75 4.34 1.65
N GLY A 42 -17.73 5.22 1.81
CA GLY A 42 -18.34 5.50 3.12
C GLY A 42 -19.70 6.17 3.08
N GLY A 43 -20.20 6.55 4.27
CA GLY A 43 -21.47 7.26 4.44
C GLY A 43 -22.69 6.36 4.66
N SER A 44 -22.51 5.04 4.66
CA SER A 44 -23.55 4.06 4.98
C SER A 44 -23.78 3.90 6.49
N ARG A 45 -24.87 3.21 6.85
CA ARG A 45 -25.18 2.88 8.25
C ARG A 45 -24.14 1.92 8.83
N SER A 46 -24.01 1.91 10.16
CA SER A 46 -23.07 0.99 10.82
C SER A 46 -23.58 -0.45 10.73
N LEU A 47 -22.68 -1.41 10.53
CA LEU A 47 -23.03 -2.84 10.51
C LEU A 47 -23.79 -3.28 11.75
N PHE A 48 -23.46 -2.72 12.92
CA PHE A 48 -24.16 -3.01 14.16
C PHE A 48 -25.64 -2.63 14.06
N LYS A 49 -25.95 -1.40 13.63
CA LYS A 49 -27.34 -0.94 13.46
C LYS A 49 -28.07 -1.78 12.40
N MET A 50 -27.41 -2.09 11.29
CA MET A 50 -28.01 -2.89 10.23
C MET A 50 -28.31 -4.33 10.69
N ALA A 51 -27.38 -4.97 11.39
CA ALA A 51 -27.56 -6.31 11.94
C ALA A 51 -28.65 -6.35 13.02
N MET A 52 -28.67 -5.36 13.92
CA MET A 52 -29.71 -5.24 14.94
C MET A 52 -31.09 -5.04 14.31
N ASN A 53 -31.21 -4.15 13.33
CA ASN A 53 -32.51 -3.88 12.69
C ASN A 53 -33.04 -5.08 11.89
N LYS A 54 -32.14 -5.84 11.23
CA LYS A 54 -32.54 -6.93 10.33
C LYS A 54 -32.68 -8.29 11.01
N PHE A 55 -31.85 -8.56 12.02
CA PHE A 55 -31.74 -9.89 12.65
C PHE A 55 -31.88 -9.87 14.18
N SER A 56 -32.11 -8.70 14.79
CA SER A 56 -32.19 -8.53 16.25
C SER A 56 -30.98 -9.10 17.00
N LYS A 57 -29.82 -9.15 16.35
CA LYS A 57 -28.56 -9.68 16.90
C LYS A 57 -27.39 -8.78 16.51
N PRO A 58 -26.38 -8.63 17.37
CA PRO A 58 -25.19 -7.87 17.02
C PRO A 58 -24.47 -8.53 15.85
N PHE A 59 -23.85 -7.74 14.97
CA PHE A 59 -23.15 -8.25 13.77
C PHE A 59 -22.15 -9.38 14.08
N ARG A 60 -21.46 -9.30 15.22
CA ARG A 60 -20.51 -10.32 15.69
C ARG A 60 -21.17 -11.67 16.03
N ALA A 61 -22.45 -11.69 16.38
CA ALA A 61 -23.19 -12.93 16.68
C ALA A 61 -23.84 -13.58 15.44
N LEU A 62 -23.77 -12.94 14.27
CA LEU A 62 -24.31 -13.49 13.04
C LEU A 62 -23.40 -14.57 12.45
N GLY A 63 -24.00 -15.60 11.84
CA GLY A 63 -23.29 -16.57 11.01
C GLY A 63 -22.81 -15.97 9.68
N LYS A 64 -21.95 -16.70 8.94
CA LYS A 64 -21.27 -16.22 7.73
C LYS A 64 -22.22 -15.65 6.68
N THR A 65 -23.29 -16.36 6.34
CA THR A 65 -24.27 -15.94 5.32
C THR A 65 -24.96 -14.62 5.68
N ARG A 66 -25.47 -14.50 6.91
CA ARG A 66 -26.13 -13.27 7.37
C ARG A 66 -25.17 -12.10 7.48
N ARG A 67 -23.90 -12.33 7.86
CA ARG A 67 -22.88 -11.27 7.86
C ARG A 67 -22.67 -10.72 6.46
N LYS A 68 -22.51 -11.61 5.47
CA LYS A 68 -22.34 -11.22 4.06
C LYS A 68 -23.52 -10.38 3.58
N GLU A 69 -24.74 -10.77 3.91
CA GLU A 69 -25.95 -10.02 3.55
C GLU A 69 -25.98 -8.60 4.13
N VAL A 70 -25.57 -8.42 5.40
CA VAL A 70 -25.45 -7.09 6.01
C VAL A 70 -24.34 -6.28 5.33
N GLU A 71 -23.21 -6.92 5.01
CA GLU A 71 -22.08 -6.27 4.33
C GLU A 71 -22.45 -5.80 2.91
N ASP A 72 -23.14 -6.63 2.14
CA ASP A 72 -23.62 -6.30 0.80
C ASP A 72 -24.64 -5.16 0.85
N THR A 73 -25.55 -5.20 1.82
CA THR A 73 -26.49 -4.09 2.05
C THR A 73 -25.73 -2.81 2.40
N GLN A 74 -24.70 -2.89 3.25
CA GLN A 74 -23.89 -1.73 3.63
C GLN A 74 -23.15 -1.15 2.42
N PHE A 75 -22.69 -2.02 1.53
CA PHE A 75 -22.02 -1.63 0.29
C PHE A 75 -22.98 -0.88 -0.65
N HIS A 76 -24.24 -1.32 -0.78
CA HIS A 76 -25.25 -0.62 -1.57
C HIS A 76 -25.66 0.73 -0.97
N GLU A 77 -25.57 0.88 0.36
CA GLU A 77 -25.88 2.14 1.06
C GLU A 77 -24.73 3.16 1.10
N LEU A 78 -23.59 2.89 0.46
CA LEU A 78 -22.49 3.84 0.42
C LEU A 78 -22.95 5.14 -0.23
N LYS A 79 -22.60 6.28 0.38
CA LYS A 79 -22.87 7.61 -0.19
C LYS A 79 -21.77 8.05 -1.14
N TRP A 80 -20.54 7.59 -0.89
CA TRP A 80 -19.41 7.79 -1.78
C TRP A 80 -18.63 6.49 -1.96
N LYS A 81 -17.99 6.37 -3.13
CA LYS A 81 -17.16 5.24 -3.54
C LYS A 81 -15.73 5.73 -3.78
N ASN A 82 -14.77 4.93 -3.36
CA ASN A 82 -13.35 5.21 -3.46
C ASN A 82 -12.77 4.48 -4.66
N ASP A 83 -12.11 5.22 -5.55
CA ASP A 83 -11.25 4.68 -6.59
C ASP A 83 -9.80 4.91 -6.16
N HIS A 84 -9.24 3.89 -5.51
CA HIS A 84 -7.86 3.91 -5.03
C HIS A 84 -6.84 3.91 -6.17
N GLY A 85 -7.18 3.33 -7.33
CA GLY A 85 -6.26 3.25 -8.47
C GLY A 85 -5.99 4.60 -9.09
N ASN A 86 -7.01 5.46 -9.16
CA ASN A 86 -6.90 6.81 -9.73
C ASN A 86 -6.94 7.93 -8.67
N LEU A 87 -6.81 7.58 -7.38
CA LEU A 87 -6.80 8.51 -6.25
C LEU A 87 -7.96 9.51 -6.25
N ARG A 88 -9.17 9.02 -6.51
CA ARG A 88 -10.38 9.85 -6.63
C ARG A 88 -11.59 9.27 -5.90
N VAL A 89 -12.56 10.11 -5.60
CA VAL A 89 -13.82 9.74 -4.94
C VAL A 89 -15.02 10.14 -5.79
N PHE A 90 -16.02 9.27 -5.86
CA PHE A 90 -17.29 9.57 -6.52
C PHE A 90 -18.43 9.51 -5.52
N SER A 91 -19.48 10.30 -5.74
CA SER A 91 -20.79 10.00 -5.17
C SER A 91 -21.27 8.65 -5.70
N ALA A 92 -21.99 7.89 -4.86
CA ALA A 92 -22.62 6.66 -5.32
C ALA A 92 -23.65 6.92 -6.44
N ASN A 93 -24.21 8.13 -6.47
CA ASN A 93 -25.16 8.61 -7.48
C ASN A 93 -24.50 9.59 -8.46
N CYS A 94 -23.20 9.43 -8.74
CA CYS A 94 -22.49 10.30 -9.67
C CYS A 94 -23.12 10.26 -11.09
N GLU A 95 -23.30 11.43 -11.69
CA GLU A 95 -23.87 11.60 -13.04
C GLU A 95 -22.92 11.19 -14.16
N LYS A 96 -21.62 11.03 -13.84
CA LYS A 96 -20.52 10.60 -14.74
C LYS A 96 -20.17 11.58 -15.87
N ILE A 97 -21.15 12.26 -16.44
CA ILE A 97 -21.00 13.31 -17.44
C ILE A 97 -21.48 14.63 -16.84
N VAL A 98 -20.77 15.71 -17.15
CA VAL A 98 -21.13 17.07 -16.73
C VAL A 98 -21.03 18.03 -17.90
N GLN A 99 -21.92 19.01 -17.93
CA GLN A 99 -21.83 20.12 -18.86
C GLN A 99 -20.93 21.22 -18.26
N THR A 100 -19.87 21.57 -18.96
CA THR A 100 -18.92 22.58 -18.48
C THR A 100 -18.42 23.46 -19.62
N ARG A 101 -18.26 24.74 -19.32
CA ARG A 101 -17.53 25.70 -20.16
C ARG A 101 -16.05 25.74 -19.84
N ARG A 102 -15.64 25.14 -18.72
CA ARG A 102 -14.28 25.18 -18.19
C ARG A 102 -13.43 24.05 -18.77
N PRO A 103 -12.11 24.24 -18.88
CA PRO A 103 -11.18 23.16 -19.20
C PRO A 103 -11.31 22.01 -18.20
N GLN A 104 -11.23 22.32 -16.90
CA GLN A 104 -11.47 21.41 -15.79
C GLN A 104 -12.98 21.41 -15.43
N PRO A 105 -13.67 20.27 -15.52
CA PRO A 105 -15.06 20.18 -15.07
C PRO A 105 -15.16 20.42 -13.56
N VAL A 106 -16.27 20.97 -13.10
CA VAL A 106 -16.60 21.08 -11.66
C VAL A 106 -17.36 19.83 -11.20
N PRO A 107 -17.40 19.52 -9.89
CA PRO A 107 -18.14 18.37 -9.39
C PRO A 107 -19.60 18.40 -9.82
N CYS A 108 -20.11 17.27 -10.35
CA CYS A 108 -21.55 17.09 -10.54
C CYS A 108 -22.31 17.28 -9.21
N PRO A 109 -23.59 17.67 -9.23
CA PRO A 109 -24.34 17.99 -8.01
C PRO A 109 -24.25 16.90 -6.92
N PRO A 110 -24.38 15.59 -7.22
CA PRO A 110 -24.23 14.54 -6.21
C PRO A 110 -22.82 14.47 -5.59
N CYS A 111 -21.77 14.68 -6.39
CA CYS A 111 -20.39 14.73 -5.90
C CYS A 111 -20.13 16.00 -5.08
N SER A 112 -20.74 17.13 -5.47
CA SER A 112 -20.72 18.37 -4.68
C SER A 112 -21.36 18.19 -3.29
N THR A 113 -22.48 17.45 -3.21
CA THR A 113 -23.09 17.08 -1.92
C THR A 113 -22.16 16.22 -1.05
N VAL A 114 -21.46 15.25 -1.65
CA VAL A 114 -20.46 14.44 -0.92
C VAL A 114 -19.33 15.33 -0.40
N LEU A 115 -18.75 16.16 -1.27
CA LEU A 115 -17.64 17.06 -0.95
C LEU A 115 -17.98 18.03 0.18
N SER A 116 -19.20 18.56 0.19
CA SER A 116 -19.69 19.47 1.23
C SER A 116 -20.10 18.75 2.53
N SER A 117 -20.33 17.43 2.49
CA SER A 117 -20.86 16.70 3.65
C SER A 117 -19.91 16.67 4.86
N LYS A 118 -20.47 16.91 6.06
CA LYS A 118 -19.71 16.86 7.32
C LYS A 118 -19.06 15.49 7.56
N ALA A 119 -19.74 14.41 7.18
CA ALA A 119 -19.24 13.05 7.35
C ALA A 119 -18.01 12.78 6.46
N PHE A 120 -18.03 13.23 5.20
CA PHE A 120 -16.89 13.08 4.31
C PHE A 120 -15.72 13.95 4.76
N LYS A 121 -15.94 15.23 5.06
CA LYS A 121 -14.90 16.14 5.60
C LYS A 121 -14.23 15.60 6.87
N LYS A 122 -15.00 15.07 7.82
CA LYS A 122 -14.46 14.42 9.03
C LYS A 122 -13.62 13.19 8.68
N THR A 123 -14.05 12.44 7.66
CA THR A 123 -13.30 11.29 7.17
C THR A 123 -11.97 11.74 6.58
N LEU A 124 -11.96 12.74 5.70
CA LEU A 124 -10.75 13.28 5.06
C LEU A 124 -9.69 13.75 6.08
N ASN A 125 -10.12 14.50 7.10
CA ASN A 125 -9.25 15.14 8.08
C ASN A 125 -8.67 14.20 9.15
N LYS A 126 -9.09 12.94 9.19
CA LYS A 126 -8.56 12.00 10.18
C LYS A 126 -7.03 11.81 9.97
N PRO A 127 -6.21 11.70 11.02
CA PRO A 127 -4.78 11.44 10.85
C PRO A 127 -4.52 10.01 10.32
N PRO A 128 -3.36 9.77 9.67
CA PRO A 128 -2.90 8.42 9.42
C PRO A 128 -2.63 7.71 10.75
N LYS A 129 -2.78 6.38 10.77
CA LYS A 129 -2.40 5.59 11.95
C LYS A 129 -0.88 5.50 12.02
N ALA A 130 -0.32 5.51 13.23
CA ALA A 130 1.07 5.12 13.44
C ALA A 130 1.32 3.71 12.90
N SER A 131 2.49 3.48 12.28
CA SER A 131 2.87 2.19 11.65
C SER A 131 2.64 1.00 12.59
N LYS A 132 3.02 1.12 13.87
CA LYS A 132 2.80 0.09 14.90
C LYS A 132 1.34 -0.35 15.08
N ASN A 133 0.38 0.50 14.72
CA ASN A 133 -1.05 0.22 14.85
C ASN A 133 -1.69 -0.27 13.53
N ALA A 134 -0.91 -0.33 12.44
CA ALA A 134 -1.40 -0.78 11.13
C ALA A 134 -1.87 -2.24 11.17
N ILE A 135 -1.23 -3.08 12.00
CA ILE A 135 -1.56 -4.50 12.22
C ILE A 135 -3.00 -4.72 12.71
N TYR A 136 -3.59 -3.74 13.40
CA TYR A 136 -4.97 -3.80 13.91
C TYR A 136 -6.01 -3.30 12.90
N THR A 137 -5.59 -3.04 11.65
CA THR A 137 -6.54 -2.68 10.60
C THR A 137 -7.40 -3.89 10.26
N ASN A 138 -8.71 -3.68 10.25
CA ASN A 138 -9.66 -4.75 10.01
C ASN A 138 -9.43 -5.34 8.61
N LYS A 139 -9.21 -6.67 8.55
CA LYS A 139 -8.93 -7.43 7.33
C LYS A 139 -9.98 -7.19 6.23
N ARG A 140 -11.23 -6.87 6.58
CA ARG A 140 -12.30 -6.54 5.61
C ARG A 140 -12.00 -5.34 4.71
N TYR A 141 -11.14 -4.43 5.17
CA TYR A 141 -10.76 -3.22 4.43
C TYR A 141 -9.38 -3.37 3.80
N GLN A 142 -8.82 -4.58 3.81
CA GLN A 142 -7.58 -4.89 3.13
C GLN A 142 -7.96 -5.57 1.81
N ASN A 143 -7.44 -5.07 0.69
CA ASN A 143 -7.61 -5.74 -0.59
C ASN A 143 -6.59 -6.88 -0.67
N ARG A 144 -7.01 -8.08 -0.28
CA ARG A 144 -6.14 -9.26 -0.21
C ARG A 144 -5.59 -9.65 -1.59
N VAL A 145 -6.42 -9.58 -2.62
CA VAL A 145 -6.03 -9.93 -4.00
C VAL A 145 -4.94 -9.00 -4.53
N ILE A 146 -5.08 -7.68 -4.35
CA ILE A 146 -4.03 -6.73 -4.75
C ILE A 146 -2.75 -6.98 -3.93
N GLY A 147 -2.89 -7.26 -2.63
CA GLY A 147 -1.75 -7.61 -1.78
C GLY A 147 -0.99 -8.85 -2.29
N GLU A 148 -1.71 -9.90 -2.67
CA GLU A 148 -1.15 -11.15 -3.23
C GLU A 148 -0.50 -10.93 -4.60
N ILE A 149 -1.11 -10.11 -5.47
CA ILE A 149 -0.48 -9.73 -6.76
C ILE A 149 0.84 -9.02 -6.51
N TYR A 150 0.85 -8.01 -5.63
CA TYR A 150 2.07 -7.26 -5.32
C TYR A 150 3.14 -8.18 -4.72
N ALA A 151 2.77 -9.05 -3.79
CA ALA A 151 3.66 -10.05 -3.21
C ALA A 151 4.37 -10.89 -4.27
N ARG A 152 3.61 -11.37 -5.26
CA ARG A 152 4.14 -12.15 -6.38
C ARG A 152 5.11 -11.36 -7.25
N THR A 153 4.80 -10.08 -7.54
CA THR A 153 5.64 -9.26 -8.41
C THR A 153 7.03 -8.95 -7.85
N ILE A 154 7.19 -8.93 -6.52
CA ILE A 154 8.47 -8.63 -5.86
C ILE A 154 9.08 -9.85 -5.15
N GLY A 155 8.62 -11.06 -5.46
CA GLY A 155 9.16 -12.30 -4.89
C GLY A 155 8.86 -12.52 -3.40
N LEU A 156 7.91 -11.78 -2.80
CA LEU A 156 7.52 -11.91 -1.39
C LEU A 156 6.34 -12.87 -1.19
N GLN A 157 5.90 -13.61 -2.22
CA GLN A 157 4.74 -14.50 -2.14
C GLN A 157 4.86 -15.49 -0.97
N ALA A 158 5.98 -16.20 -0.88
CA ALA A 158 6.23 -17.16 0.19
C ALA A 158 6.16 -16.51 1.58
N ILE A 159 6.61 -15.26 1.73
CA ILE A 159 6.55 -14.52 3.00
C ILE A 159 5.11 -14.11 3.36
N ILE A 160 4.24 -13.87 2.39
CA ILE A 160 2.85 -13.48 2.64
C ILE A 160 1.93 -14.70 2.84
N GLU A 161 2.20 -15.80 2.14
CA GLU A 161 1.36 -17.00 2.13
C GLU A 161 1.72 -17.99 3.25
N GLU A 162 2.99 -18.03 3.69
CA GLU A 162 3.45 -18.96 4.73
C GLU A 162 2.81 -18.66 6.10
N PRO A 163 2.10 -19.63 6.70
CA PRO A 163 1.61 -19.51 8.06
C PRO A 163 2.79 -19.26 9.03
N ASN A 164 2.77 -18.14 9.74
CA ASN A 164 3.85 -17.72 10.66
C ASN A 164 5.15 -17.23 10.01
N ALA A 165 5.15 -16.82 8.73
CA ALA A 165 6.32 -16.22 8.07
C ALA A 165 7.03 -15.16 8.94
N LYS A 166 6.25 -14.27 9.59
CA LYS A 166 6.76 -13.21 10.49
C LYS A 166 7.58 -13.73 11.68
N ASN A 167 7.37 -14.97 12.11
CA ASN A 167 8.09 -15.57 13.22
C ASN A 167 9.32 -16.37 12.79
N THR A 168 9.52 -16.58 11.49
CA THR A 168 10.73 -17.24 10.98
C THR A 168 11.97 -16.36 11.22
N PRO A 169 13.13 -16.96 11.49
CA PRO A 169 14.39 -16.21 11.60
C PRO A 169 14.70 -15.39 10.34
N TYR A 170 14.36 -15.88 9.15
CA TYR A 170 14.65 -15.20 7.87
C TYR A 170 13.91 -13.87 7.74
N VAL A 171 12.60 -13.84 8.01
CA VAL A 171 11.80 -12.61 7.93
C VAL A 171 12.20 -11.64 9.04
N ARG A 172 12.50 -12.14 10.24
CA ARG A 172 12.99 -11.31 11.35
C ARG A 172 14.35 -10.69 11.04
N TYR A 173 15.26 -11.47 10.44
CA TYR A 173 16.55 -10.98 9.99
C TYR A 173 16.39 -9.91 8.91
N ALA A 174 15.61 -10.17 7.85
CA ALA A 174 15.37 -9.20 6.80
C ALA A 174 14.77 -7.89 7.34
N GLN A 175 13.78 -7.98 8.24
CA GLN A 175 13.21 -6.81 8.91
C GLN A 175 14.25 -6.06 9.74
N GLY A 176 15.01 -6.77 10.58
CA GLY A 176 16.03 -6.14 11.41
C GLY A 176 17.17 -5.52 10.60
N ALA A 177 17.59 -6.16 9.51
CA ALA A 177 18.61 -5.66 8.61
C ALA A 177 18.16 -4.36 7.92
N LEU A 178 16.93 -4.33 7.38
CA LEU A 178 16.34 -3.14 6.76
C LEU A 178 16.09 -2.00 7.76
N GLU A 179 15.81 -2.34 9.02
CA GLU A 179 15.68 -1.37 10.12
C GLU A 179 17.03 -0.92 10.69
N GLY A 180 18.16 -1.45 10.19
CA GLY A 180 19.51 -1.13 10.68
C GLY A 180 19.82 -1.67 12.07
N LYS A 181 19.10 -2.69 12.55
CA LYS A 181 19.32 -3.30 13.87
C LYS A 181 20.58 -4.16 13.95
N TYR A 182 21.09 -4.62 12.80
CA TYR A 182 22.30 -5.45 12.73
C TYR A 182 23.46 -4.62 12.16
N ASP A 183 24.26 -4.05 13.07
CA ASP A 183 25.46 -3.28 12.72
C ASP A 183 26.73 -4.15 12.88
N ASN A 184 26.72 -5.32 12.24
CA ASN A 184 27.91 -6.16 12.16
C ASN A 184 28.32 -6.28 10.69
N GLN A 185 29.32 -5.50 10.30
CA GLN A 185 29.77 -5.43 8.91
C GLN A 185 30.38 -6.75 8.40
N VAL A 186 31.00 -7.54 9.29
CA VAL A 186 31.51 -8.88 8.94
C VAL A 186 30.35 -9.82 8.61
N PHE A 187 29.34 -9.88 9.47
CA PHE A 187 28.17 -10.74 9.25
C PHE A 187 27.33 -10.29 8.05
N ASN A 188 27.11 -8.98 7.88
CA ASN A 188 26.40 -8.45 6.72
C ASN A 188 27.16 -8.76 5.42
N GLY A 189 28.49 -8.64 5.42
CA GLY A 189 29.34 -9.04 4.28
C GLY A 189 29.30 -10.54 4.00
N LEU A 190 29.22 -11.39 5.03
CA LEU A 190 29.01 -12.83 4.87
C LEU A 190 27.66 -13.12 4.20
N VAL A 191 26.59 -12.47 4.65
CA VAL A 191 25.25 -12.63 4.07
C VAL A 191 25.24 -12.21 2.60
N GLU A 192 25.86 -11.07 2.26
CA GLU A 192 26.01 -10.62 0.87
C GLU A 192 26.76 -11.65 0.01
N ALA A 193 27.87 -12.19 0.52
CA ALA A 193 28.65 -13.20 -0.16
C ALA A 193 27.87 -14.51 -0.37
N MET A 194 27.09 -14.93 0.63
CA MET A 194 26.24 -16.13 0.55
C MET A 194 25.13 -15.98 -0.49
N VAL A 195 24.39 -14.86 -0.44
CA VAL A 195 23.31 -14.58 -1.40
C VAL A 195 23.86 -14.51 -2.83
N THR A 196 25.01 -13.85 -3.00
CA THR A 196 25.64 -13.73 -4.32
C THR A 196 26.17 -15.06 -4.84
N LYS A 197 26.71 -15.91 -3.96
CA LYS A 197 27.19 -17.24 -4.34
C LYS A 197 26.04 -18.08 -4.92
N ILE A 198 24.91 -18.14 -4.23
CA ILE A 198 23.73 -18.90 -4.68
C ILE A 198 23.21 -18.34 -6.02
N ASP A 199 23.04 -17.02 -6.14
CA ASP A 199 22.58 -16.37 -7.37
C ASP A 199 23.54 -16.60 -8.57
N ARG A 200 24.86 -16.68 -8.31
CA ARG A 200 25.84 -17.01 -9.36
C ARG A 200 25.79 -18.49 -9.74
N GLU A 201 25.66 -19.39 -8.78
CA GLU A 201 25.50 -20.84 -9.01
C GLU A 201 24.24 -21.12 -9.84
N GLU A 202 23.11 -20.48 -9.52
CA GLU A 202 21.86 -20.56 -10.29
C GLU A 202 22.03 -20.09 -11.75
N ARG A 203 22.94 -19.13 -11.99
CA ARG A 203 23.30 -18.64 -13.33
C ARG A 203 24.41 -19.45 -14.01
N GLY A 204 24.98 -20.45 -13.34
CA GLY A 204 26.10 -21.23 -13.85
C GLY A 204 27.42 -20.45 -13.93
N VAL A 205 27.57 -19.38 -13.15
CA VAL A 205 28.77 -18.52 -13.11
C VAL A 205 29.56 -18.79 -11.82
N GLY A 206 30.88 -18.90 -11.91
CA GLY A 206 31.73 -19.06 -10.72
C GLY A 206 31.90 -17.76 -9.91
N MET A 207 32.55 -17.86 -8.75
CA MET A 207 32.83 -16.71 -7.87
C MET A 207 34.04 -15.86 -8.32
N GLN A 208 34.60 -16.10 -9.51
CA GLN A 208 35.72 -15.31 -10.01
C GLN A 208 35.33 -13.82 -10.08
N ASN A 209 36.26 -12.96 -9.69
CA ASN A 209 36.11 -11.49 -9.68
C ASN A 209 34.98 -10.95 -8.78
N PHE A 210 34.39 -11.76 -7.89
CA PHE A 210 33.50 -11.24 -6.86
C PHE A 210 34.28 -10.36 -5.87
N LYS A 211 33.75 -9.18 -5.57
CA LYS A 211 34.33 -8.26 -4.58
C LYS A 211 33.60 -8.47 -3.25
N TYR A 212 34.32 -8.94 -2.25
CA TYR A 212 33.79 -9.09 -0.91
C TYR A 212 33.70 -7.74 -0.20
N ALA A 213 32.77 -7.61 0.74
CA ALA A 213 32.71 -6.45 1.64
C ALA A 213 33.99 -6.39 2.49
N LEU A 214 34.55 -5.18 2.65
CA LEU A 214 35.87 -4.97 3.26
C LEU A 214 36.03 -5.65 4.63
N ALA A 215 35.11 -5.41 5.56
CA ALA A 215 35.18 -5.98 6.90
C ALA A 215 35.15 -7.52 6.90
N TYR A 216 34.39 -8.12 5.98
CA TYR A 216 34.34 -9.57 5.84
C TYR A 216 35.60 -10.14 5.20
N ASP A 217 36.17 -9.44 4.21
CA ASP A 217 37.44 -9.81 3.58
C ASP A 217 38.61 -9.74 4.58
N GLU A 218 38.67 -8.67 5.37
CA GLU A 218 39.64 -8.51 6.45
C GLU A 218 39.52 -9.64 7.49
N PHE A 219 38.30 -9.98 7.90
CA PHE A 219 38.06 -11.12 8.78
C PHE A 219 38.58 -12.45 8.19
N CYS A 220 38.31 -12.70 6.90
CA CYS A 220 38.82 -13.88 6.20
C CYS A 220 40.36 -13.90 6.17
N ASN A 221 40.98 -12.73 5.93
CA ASN A 221 42.43 -12.59 5.92
C ASN A 221 43.04 -12.87 7.30
N VAL A 222 42.44 -12.34 8.38
CA VAL A 222 42.86 -12.63 9.75
C VAL A 222 42.77 -14.13 10.03
N LEU A 223 41.62 -14.76 9.72
CA LEU A 223 41.43 -16.19 9.94
C LEU A 223 42.47 -17.04 9.19
N ARG A 224 42.78 -16.66 7.95
CA ARG A 224 43.80 -17.32 7.13
C ARG A 224 45.21 -17.17 7.68
N ILE A 225 45.59 -15.97 8.14
CA ILE A 225 46.91 -15.71 8.73
C ILE A 225 47.06 -16.46 10.06
N SER A 226 46.03 -16.44 10.90
CA SER A 226 46.07 -17.07 12.22
C SER A 226 46.03 -18.60 12.15
N SER A 227 45.23 -19.18 11.25
CA SER A 227 45.15 -20.63 11.07
C SER A 227 44.69 -20.99 9.64
N PRO A 228 45.62 -21.28 8.73
CA PRO A 228 45.28 -21.70 7.37
C PRO A 228 44.39 -22.96 7.33
N ALA A 229 44.55 -23.86 8.31
CA ALA A 229 43.72 -25.05 8.42
C ALA A 229 42.27 -24.72 8.79
N ALA A 230 42.06 -23.81 9.75
CA ALA A 230 40.72 -23.33 10.10
C ALA A 230 40.07 -22.58 8.92
N TYR A 231 40.85 -21.80 8.17
CA TYR A 231 40.35 -21.11 6.98
C TYR A 231 39.88 -22.08 5.88
N ARG A 232 40.62 -23.16 5.63
CA ARG A 232 40.17 -24.19 4.67
C ARG A 232 38.87 -24.83 5.10
N ALA A 233 38.74 -25.21 6.38
CA ALA A 233 37.50 -25.77 6.91
C ALA A 233 36.33 -24.76 6.85
N PHE A 234 36.60 -23.48 7.06
CA PHE A 234 35.62 -22.41 6.88
C PHE A 234 35.14 -22.32 5.43
N GLN A 235 36.05 -22.39 4.45
CA GLN A 235 35.73 -22.29 3.02
C GLN A 235 34.89 -23.45 2.49
N GLU A 236 34.94 -24.61 3.14
CA GLU A 236 34.05 -25.74 2.81
C GLU A 236 32.58 -25.42 3.07
N GLN A 237 32.30 -24.53 4.03
CA GLN A 237 30.93 -24.19 4.46
C GLN A 237 30.48 -22.80 3.99
N LEU A 238 31.39 -21.83 3.97
CA LEU A 238 31.09 -20.42 3.77
C LEU A 238 32.00 -19.79 2.70
N PRO A 239 31.51 -18.78 1.94
CA PRO A 239 32.25 -18.18 0.85
C PRO A 239 33.43 -17.36 1.38
N GLY A 240 34.66 -17.84 1.21
CA GLY A 240 35.89 -17.09 1.51
C GLY A 240 36.64 -16.67 0.24
N ASN A 241 37.46 -15.62 0.33
CA ASN A 241 38.33 -15.20 -0.77
C ASN A 241 39.45 -16.26 -1.04
N PHE A 242 39.84 -16.42 -2.30
CA PHE A 242 40.93 -17.34 -2.68
C PHE A 242 42.29 -16.65 -2.81
N ARG A 243 42.36 -15.33 -2.58
CA ARG A 243 43.56 -14.52 -2.85
C ARG A 243 44.46 -14.46 -1.66
#